data_AF-A0A0H5D6R2-F1
#
_entry.id   AF-A0A0H5D6R2-F1
#
_cell.length_a   1.000
_cell.length_b   1.000
_cell.length_c   1.000
_cell.angle_alpha   90.00
_cell.angle_beta   90.00
_cell.angle_gamma   90.00
#
_symmetry.space_group_name_H-M   'P 1'
#
loop_
_entity.id
_entity.type
_entity.pdbx_description
1 polymer ?
#
loop_
_entity_poly.entity_id
_entity_poly.type
_entity_poly.pdbx_seq_one_letter_code
_entity_poly.pdbx_strand_id
1 'polypeptide(L)'
;MSNRMRAVTTVLAGTAAAFAFAAGTAQAAQTASVFLYNGTAAHCATSGQNGVAGGVFASYTCQNGVAGHALSVTAKAGTVSNVHINTFPTLVDCNSVGNNGVSGGVFTSFHCQNGIAGYSLSVSG
;
A
#
# COMPACT_ATOMS: atom_id res chain seq x y z
N MET A 1 66.44 5.61 -27.61
CA MET A 1 66.80 4.28 -27.04
C MET A 1 66.00 4.07 -25.77
N SER A 2 65.64 2.80 -25.49
CA SER A 2 64.82 2.26 -24.38
C SER A 2 63.30 2.25 -24.67
N ASN A 3 62.68 1.15 -25.11
CA ASN A 3 62.33 -0.12 -24.41
C ASN A 3 61.69 0.14 -23.02
N ARG A 4 60.62 -0.49 -22.55
CA ARG A 4 59.73 -1.58 -22.97
C ARG A 4 58.62 -1.65 -21.90
N MET A 5 57.42 -2.10 -22.29
CA MET A 5 56.51 -2.98 -21.53
C MET A 5 56.27 -2.68 -20.03
N ARG A 6 55.03 -2.51 -19.59
CA ARG A 6 54.07 -3.62 -19.55
C ARG A 6 52.64 -3.09 -19.65
N ALA A 7 51.98 -3.53 -20.72
CA ALA A 7 50.57 -3.85 -20.71
C ALA A 7 50.30 -4.97 -19.69
N VAL A 8 49.05 -5.10 -19.25
CA VAL A 8 48.28 -6.36 -19.04
C VAL A 8 46.98 -5.96 -18.33
N THR A 9 45.89 -5.81 -19.11
CA THR A 9 44.70 -6.72 -19.19
C THR A 9 43.57 -6.22 -18.28
N THR A 10 42.29 -6.16 -18.63
CA THR A 10 41.45 -6.90 -19.61
C THR A 10 40.11 -6.13 -19.67
N VAL A 11 39.65 -5.64 -20.83
CA VAL A 11 38.71 -6.32 -21.76
C VAL A 11 37.33 -6.51 -21.09
N LEU A 12 36.39 -5.59 -21.32
CA LEU A 12 35.35 -5.63 -22.38
C LEU A 12 34.23 -6.65 -22.11
N ALA A 13 33.03 -6.13 -21.89
CA ALA A 13 31.75 -6.56 -22.47
C ALA A 13 30.65 -5.72 -21.79
N GLY A 14 29.66 -5.13 -22.44
CA GLY A 14 29.22 -5.19 -23.82
C GLY A 14 27.84 -4.53 -23.88
N THR A 15 27.68 -3.66 -24.88
CA THR A 15 26.46 -3.42 -25.67
C THR A 15 25.13 -3.06 -25.00
N ALA A 16 24.78 -1.79 -25.21
CA ALA A 16 23.63 -1.32 -26.01
C ALA A 16 22.19 -1.44 -25.46
N ALA A 17 21.37 -0.50 -25.98
CA ALA A 17 19.93 -0.29 -25.78
C ALA A 17 19.60 0.58 -24.54
N ALA A 18 18.80 1.63 -24.61
CA ALA A 18 18.03 2.20 -25.71
C ALA A 18 17.63 3.63 -25.35
N PHE A 19 17.32 4.41 -26.39
CA PHE A 19 16.50 5.60 -26.30
C PHE A 19 15.22 5.30 -25.53
N ALA A 20 14.94 6.01 -24.43
CA ALA A 20 13.58 6.09 -23.90
C ALA A 20 13.38 7.34 -23.05
N PHE A 21 12.77 8.33 -23.70
CA PHE A 21 11.79 9.26 -23.16
C PHE A 21 12.21 10.21 -22.03
N ALA A 22 12.17 11.50 -22.40
CA ALA A 22 11.54 12.52 -21.58
C ALA A 22 10.18 12.01 -21.04
N ALA A 23 10.20 11.37 -19.88
CA ALA A 23 9.04 11.24 -19.04
C ALA A 23 9.31 12.21 -17.90
N GLY A 24 8.64 13.36 -17.93
CA GLY A 24 8.56 14.21 -16.76
C GLY A 24 8.26 13.32 -15.57
N THR A 25 8.96 13.53 -14.46
CA THR A 25 8.51 13.01 -13.18
C THR A 25 7.15 13.63 -12.94
N ALA A 26 6.10 12.99 -13.43
CA ALA A 26 4.76 13.16 -12.91
C ALA A 26 4.94 12.80 -11.44
N GLN A 27 5.18 13.82 -10.63
CA GLN A 27 5.03 13.75 -9.19
C GLN A 27 3.61 13.23 -9.04
N ALA A 28 3.50 11.93 -8.76
CA ALA A 28 2.24 11.34 -8.37
C ALA A 28 1.76 12.24 -7.24
N ALA A 29 0.72 13.04 -7.52
CA ALA A 29 0.12 13.92 -6.53
C ALA A 29 -0.06 13.04 -5.31
N GLN A 30 0.56 13.40 -4.18
CA GLN A 30 0.47 12.59 -2.97
C GLN A 30 -1.01 12.40 -2.69
N THR A 31 -1.54 11.20 -2.98
CA THR A 31 -2.91 10.86 -2.66
C THR A 31 -3.01 11.06 -1.16
N ALA A 32 -3.92 11.96 -0.75
CA ALA A 32 -4.03 12.34 0.66
C ALA A 32 -4.17 11.08 1.51
N SER A 33 -3.44 11.04 2.63
CA SER A 33 -3.53 9.90 3.54
C SER A 33 -4.88 9.94 4.23
N VAL A 34 -5.67 8.88 4.08
CA VAL A 34 -7.01 8.74 4.65
C VAL A 34 -6.91 8.01 5.97
N PHE A 35 -7.48 8.58 7.02
CA PHE A 35 -7.66 7.88 8.29
C PHE A 35 -8.78 6.84 8.15
N LEU A 36 -8.47 5.57 8.41
CA LEU A 36 -9.44 4.48 8.36
C LEU A 36 -10.05 4.19 9.73
N TYR A 37 -9.22 3.97 10.75
CA TYR A 37 -9.69 3.63 12.10
C TYR A 37 -8.56 3.69 13.13
N ASN A 38 -8.92 3.49 14.40
CA ASN A 38 -8.00 3.34 15.51
C ASN A 38 -8.22 1.98 16.20
N GLY A 39 -7.15 1.22 16.45
CA GLY A 39 -7.22 -0.11 17.05
C GLY A 39 -5.93 -0.55 17.73
N THR A 40 -5.69 -1.86 17.84
CA THR A 40 -4.42 -2.36 18.40
C THR A 40 -3.29 -2.27 17.37
N ALA A 41 -2.03 -2.30 17.83
CA ALA A 41 -0.85 -2.28 16.96
C ALA A 41 -0.89 -3.40 15.91
N ALA A 42 -1.23 -4.62 16.37
CA ALA A 42 -1.35 -5.79 15.52
C ALA A 42 -2.47 -5.60 14.48
N HIS A 43 -3.64 -5.10 14.91
CA HIS A 43 -4.76 -4.89 14.01
C HIS A 43 -4.42 -3.87 12.91
N CYS A 44 -3.75 -2.77 13.28
CA CYS A 44 -3.28 -1.75 12.36
C CYS A 44 -2.32 -2.33 11.31
N ALA A 45 -1.30 -3.07 11.77
CA ALA A 45 -0.31 -3.70 10.90
C ALA A 45 -0.95 -4.72 9.94
N THR A 46 -1.83 -5.59 10.45
CA THR A 46 -2.52 -6.60 9.64
C THR A 46 -3.42 -5.95 8.59
N SER A 47 -4.24 -4.97 8.96
CA SER A 47 -5.11 -4.25 8.01
C SER A 47 -4.30 -3.55 6.92
N GLY A 48 -3.24 -2.84 7.30
CA GLY A 48 -2.37 -2.13 6.36
C GLY A 48 -1.66 -3.07 5.39
N GLN A 49 -1.09 -4.16 5.91
CA GLN A 49 -0.43 -5.18 5.08
C GLN A 49 -1.39 -5.86 4.11
N ASN A 50 -2.57 -6.28 4.58
CA ASN A 50 -3.57 -6.93 3.73
C ASN A 50 -4.07 -6.00 2.62
N GLY A 51 -4.30 -4.72 2.92
CA GLY A 51 -4.72 -3.77 1.90
C GLY A 51 -3.62 -3.41 0.90
N VAL A 52 -2.34 -3.38 1.29
CA VAL A 52 -1.23 -3.23 0.33
C VAL A 52 -1.06 -4.48 -0.52
N ALA A 53 -1.06 -5.67 0.11
CA ALA A 53 -0.93 -6.96 -0.58
C ALA A 53 -2.09 -7.21 -1.55
N GLY A 54 -3.31 -6.83 -1.17
CA GLY A 54 -4.50 -6.88 -2.01
C GLY A 54 -4.61 -5.73 -3.02
N GLY A 55 -3.67 -4.80 -3.04
CA GLY A 55 -3.62 -3.72 -4.02
C GLY A 55 -4.64 -2.59 -3.81
N VAL A 56 -5.29 -2.53 -2.63
CA VAL A 56 -6.22 -1.45 -2.25
C VAL A 56 -5.43 -0.21 -1.82
N PHE A 57 -4.33 -0.42 -1.08
CA PHE A 57 -3.51 0.65 -0.55
C PHE A 57 -2.18 0.70 -1.31
N ALA A 58 -1.72 1.90 -1.64
CA ALA A 58 -0.38 2.13 -2.16
C ALA A 58 0.65 2.07 -1.03
N SER A 59 0.27 2.63 0.12
CA SER A 59 1.04 2.62 1.37
C SER A 59 0.11 2.73 2.58
N TYR A 60 0.59 2.34 3.74
CA TYR A 60 -0.10 2.55 5.02
C TYR A 60 0.88 3.06 6.07
N THR A 61 0.36 3.74 7.07
CA THR A 61 1.09 4.18 8.26
C THR A 61 0.26 3.87 9.49
N CYS A 62 0.92 3.25 10.48
CA CYS A 62 0.35 3.04 11.81
C CYS A 62 0.96 4.06 12.78
N GLN A 63 0.17 5.04 13.19
CA GLN A 63 0.59 6.07 14.13
C GLN A 63 0.07 5.74 15.53
N ASN A 64 0.91 5.87 16.54
CA ASN A 64 0.46 5.68 17.92
C ASN A 64 -0.34 6.91 18.37
N GLY A 65 -1.58 6.70 18.82
CA GLY A 65 -2.52 7.72 19.23
C GLY A 65 -3.05 7.49 20.64
N VAL A 66 -3.83 8.45 21.16
CA VAL A 66 -4.31 8.46 22.55
C VAL A 66 -5.22 7.27 22.89
N ALA A 67 -5.89 6.68 21.89
CA ALA A 67 -6.81 5.56 22.08
C ALA A 67 -6.37 4.27 21.33
N GLY A 68 -5.10 4.14 20.97
CA GLY A 68 -4.57 3.01 20.20
C GLY A 68 -3.72 3.42 19.00
N HIS A 69 -3.52 2.51 18.05
CA HIS A 69 -2.84 2.77 16.79
C HIS A 69 -3.83 3.19 15.70
N ALA A 70 -3.67 4.42 15.22
CA ALA A 70 -4.37 4.99 14.08
C ALA A 70 -3.79 4.44 12.77
N LEU A 71 -4.65 3.89 11.93
CA LEU A 71 -4.30 3.49 10.56
C LEU A 71 -4.65 4.61 9.59
N SER A 72 -3.62 5.14 8.93
CA SER A 72 -3.75 6.02 7.78
C SER A 72 -3.25 5.32 6.52
N VAL A 73 -3.99 5.42 5.43
CA VAL A 73 -3.66 4.74 4.17
C VAL A 73 -3.66 5.70 3.00
N THR A 74 -2.84 5.38 2.01
CA THR A 74 -2.83 6.03 0.72
C THR A 74 -3.54 5.11 -0.25
N ALA A 75 -4.63 5.56 -0.88
CA ALA A 75 -5.35 4.78 -1.86
C ALA A 75 -4.45 4.45 -3.06
N LYS A 76 -4.52 3.21 -3.56
CA LYS A 76 -3.90 2.85 -4.83
C LYS A 76 -4.93 3.00 -5.95
N ALA A 77 -4.55 3.68 -7.02
CA ALA A 77 -5.37 3.71 -8.23
C ALA A 77 -5.38 2.32 -8.89
N GLY A 78 -6.57 1.82 -9.22
CA GLY A 78 -6.76 0.52 -9.84
C GLY A 78 -8.09 -0.10 -9.41
N THR A 79 -8.48 -1.18 -10.09
CA THR A 79 -9.69 -1.92 -9.72
C THR A 79 -9.33 -3.03 -8.74
N VAL A 80 -10.02 -3.07 -7.62
CA VAL A 80 -9.92 -4.11 -6.59
C VAL A 80 -11.31 -4.70 -6.35
N SER A 81 -11.39 -6.01 -6.14
CA SER A 81 -12.66 -6.68 -5.88
C SER A 81 -12.52 -7.69 -4.75
N ASN A 82 -13.40 -7.60 -3.76
CA ASN A 82 -13.50 -8.51 -2.63
C ASN A 82 -12.17 -8.73 -1.89
N VAL A 83 -11.39 -7.67 -1.69
CA VAL A 83 -10.15 -7.75 -0.92
C VAL A 83 -10.48 -7.74 0.57
N HIS A 84 -10.09 -8.81 1.26
CA HIS A 84 -10.20 -8.87 2.71
C HIS A 84 -9.15 -7.98 3.38
N ILE A 85 -9.60 -7.04 4.22
CA ILE A 85 -8.71 -6.14 4.94
C ILE A 85 -8.40 -6.70 6.33
N ASN A 86 -9.43 -6.96 7.14
CA ASN A 86 -9.27 -7.54 8.48
C ASN A 86 -10.62 -7.99 9.05
N THR A 87 -10.61 -8.67 10.20
CA THR A 87 -11.80 -9.05 10.97
C THR A 87 -11.90 -8.22 12.24
N PHE A 88 -13.00 -7.46 12.37
CA PHE A 88 -13.27 -6.58 13.50
C PHE A 88 -14.17 -7.26 14.54
N PRO A 89 -14.03 -6.94 15.84
CA PRO A 89 -14.82 -7.58 16.88
C PRO A 89 -16.31 -7.25 16.81
N THR A 90 -16.68 -6.06 16.30
CA THR A 90 -18.07 -5.63 16.19
C THR A 90 -18.42 -5.17 14.78
N LEU A 91 -19.71 -5.26 14.44
CA LEU A 91 -20.23 -4.74 13.16
C LEU A 91 -20.06 -3.22 13.06
N VAL A 92 -20.16 -2.52 14.21
CA VAL A 92 -20.00 -1.07 14.29
C VAL A 92 -18.60 -0.67 13.86
N ASP A 93 -17.57 -1.36 14.38
CA ASP A 93 -16.17 -1.09 14.00
C ASP A 93 -15.94 -1.37 12.52
N CYS A 94 -16.42 -2.51 12.03
CA CYS A 94 -16.29 -2.88 10.62
C CYS A 94 -16.92 -1.83 9.69
N ASN A 95 -18.15 -1.41 10.00
CA ASN A 95 -18.86 -0.40 9.24
C ASN A 95 -18.18 0.97 9.34
N SER A 96 -17.66 1.34 10.51
CA SER A 96 -16.94 2.60 10.69
C SER A 96 -15.70 2.66 9.79
N VAL A 97 -14.90 1.59 9.77
CA VAL A 97 -13.71 1.50 8.91
C VAL A 97 -14.09 1.55 7.43
N GLY A 98 -15.09 0.77 7.03
CA GLY A 98 -15.61 0.74 5.66
C GLY A 98 -16.10 2.12 5.21
N ASN A 99 -16.92 2.77 6.03
CA ASN A 99 -17.43 4.12 5.74
C ASN A 99 -16.31 5.14 5.63
N ASN A 100 -15.33 5.13 6.54
CA ASN A 100 -14.19 6.05 6.48
C ASN A 100 -13.38 5.86 5.20
N GLY A 101 -13.17 4.61 4.76
CA GLY A 101 -12.47 4.34 3.51
C GLY A 101 -13.25 4.74 2.26
N VAL A 102 -14.58 4.57 2.24
CA VAL A 102 -15.42 5.06 1.13
C VAL A 102 -15.46 6.58 1.10
N SER A 103 -15.72 7.22 2.24
CA SER A 103 -15.76 8.69 2.36
C SER A 103 -14.40 9.33 2.07
N GLY A 104 -13.30 8.65 2.37
CA GLY A 104 -11.95 9.09 2.03
C GLY A 104 -11.51 8.74 0.61
N GLY A 105 -12.31 8.01 -0.17
CA GLY A 105 -11.98 7.63 -1.54
C GLY A 105 -10.89 6.56 -1.67
N VAL A 106 -10.72 5.72 -0.65
CA VAL A 106 -9.77 4.59 -0.66
C VAL A 106 -10.31 3.42 -1.48
N PHE A 107 -11.61 3.19 -1.40
CA PHE A 107 -12.34 2.16 -2.14
C PHE A 107 -13.77 2.65 -2.38
N THR A 108 -14.49 2.05 -3.33
CA THR A 108 -15.83 2.51 -3.73
C THR A 108 -16.95 1.84 -2.96
N SER A 109 -16.70 0.64 -2.42
CA SER A 109 -17.67 -0.14 -1.65
C SER A 109 -17.00 -1.06 -0.65
N PHE A 110 -17.75 -1.47 0.37
CA PHE A 110 -17.30 -2.44 1.36
C PHE A 110 -18.45 -3.37 1.78
N HIS A 111 -18.08 -4.54 2.28
CA HIS A 111 -18.98 -5.51 2.88
C HIS A 111 -18.42 -6.00 4.21
N CYS A 112 -19.24 -5.91 5.25
CA CYS A 112 -18.98 -6.51 6.54
C CYS A 112 -19.74 -7.83 6.65
N GLN A 113 -19.02 -8.95 6.62
CA GLN A 113 -19.59 -10.29 6.71
C GLN A 113 -19.32 -10.88 8.09
N ASN A 114 -20.34 -11.50 8.70
CA ASN A 114 -20.16 -12.20 9.97
C ASN A 114 -19.29 -13.45 9.75
N GLY A 115 -18.19 -13.54 10.50
CA GLY A 115 -17.21 -14.61 10.45
C GLY A 115 -16.99 -15.26 11.82
N ILE A 116 -16.11 -16.26 11.86
CA ILE A 116 -15.89 -17.12 13.05
C ILE A 116 -15.34 -16.32 14.24
N ALA A 117 -14.60 -15.23 13.98
CA ALA A 117 -13.93 -14.42 15.00
C ALA A 117 -14.42 -12.95 15.08
N GLY A 118 -15.53 -12.63 14.40
CA GLY A 118 -16.05 -11.26 14.29
C GLY A 118 -16.50 -10.93 12.87
N TYR A 119 -16.53 -9.65 12.52
CA TYR A 119 -16.98 -9.13 11.24
C TYR A 119 -15.81 -8.90 10.29
N SER A 120 -15.71 -9.72 9.26
CA SER A 120 -14.71 -9.59 8.19
C SER A 120 -15.08 -8.46 7.25
N LEU A 121 -14.16 -7.50 7.10
CA LEU A 121 -14.26 -6.40 6.15
C LEU A 121 -13.64 -6.81 4.82
N SER A 122 -14.45 -6.79 3.78
CA SER A 122 -14.02 -6.95 2.38
C SER A 122 -14.34 -5.69 1.60
N VAL A 123 -13.42 -5.22 0.74
CA VAL A 123 -13.57 -3.95 0.01
C VAL A 123 -13.43 -4.15 -1.49
N SER A 124 -14.09 -3.28 -2.26
CA SER A 124 -13.98 -3.21 -3.71
C SER A 124 -13.88 -1.74 -4.15
N GLY A 125 -13.14 -1.47 -5.22
CA GLY A 125 -12.69 -0.13 -5.62
C GLY A 125 -12.39 -0.06 -7.09
#